data_AF-A0NVX4-F1
#
_entry.id   AF-A0NVX4-F1
#
_cell.length_a   1.000
_cell.length_b   1.000
_cell.length_c   1.000
_cell.angle_alpha   90.00
_cell.angle_beta   90.00
_cell.angle_gamma   90.00
#
_symmetry.space_group_name_H-M   'P 1'
#
loop_
_entity.id
_entity.type
_entity.pdbx_description
1 polymer ?
#
loop_
_entity_poly.entity_id
_entity_poly.type
_entity_poly.pdbx_seq_one_letter_code
_entity_poly.pdbx_strand_id
1 'polypeptide(L)'
;MKALAKTAAAATVLAIAGVASLGAVTPAAAMFDICKKVHITVKNNTGQPIQLYDLDYRDLGSNRWRSENISNRVIAHGGTYSVTRNLEGVNNASTFVRVQFRKLKSNGRWNLLKTWYADSSTSVCRKGGSYRIVFR
;
A
#
# COMPACT_ATOMS: atom_id res chain seq x y z
N MET A 1 -42.93 54.02 -51.90
CA MET A 1 -42.68 53.07 -50.79
C MET A 1 -43.32 51.73 -51.13
N LYS A 2 -42.52 50.71 -51.42
CA LYS A 2 -42.79 49.27 -51.18
C LYS A 2 -41.65 48.46 -51.80
N ALA A 3 -40.80 47.95 -50.91
CA ALA A 3 -39.82 46.90 -51.15
C ALA A 3 -40.57 45.53 -51.15
N LEU A 4 -40.05 44.38 -51.56
CA LEU A 4 -38.74 43.75 -51.41
C LEU A 4 -38.61 42.66 -52.49
N ALA A 5 -37.43 42.56 -53.09
CA ALA A 5 -37.01 41.43 -53.91
C ALA A 5 -36.78 40.18 -53.02
N LYS A 6 -37.23 39.02 -53.50
CA LYS A 6 -36.88 37.71 -52.92
C LYS A 6 -35.70 37.14 -53.68
N THR A 7 -34.56 37.03 -53.01
CA THR A 7 -33.33 36.48 -53.58
C THR A 7 -33.11 35.06 -53.07
N ALA A 8 -32.93 34.17 -54.05
CA ALA A 8 -32.15 32.93 -54.15
C ALA A 8 -31.86 32.04 -52.92
N ALA A 9 -31.99 30.75 -53.21
CA ALA A 9 -31.63 29.61 -52.39
C ALA A 9 -30.11 29.32 -52.38
N ALA A 10 -29.76 28.33 -51.53
CA ALA A 10 -28.57 27.48 -51.50
C ALA A 10 -27.32 28.00 -50.76
N ALA A 11 -26.96 27.33 -49.66
CA ALA A 11 -25.90 26.32 -49.64
C ALA A 11 -25.51 26.00 -48.18
N THR A 12 -25.64 24.74 -47.82
CA THR A 12 -25.17 24.12 -46.58
C THR A 12 -23.64 24.11 -46.52
N VAL A 13 -23.05 24.68 -45.46
CA VAL A 13 -21.68 24.37 -45.04
C VAL A 13 -21.69 24.12 -43.53
N LEU A 14 -21.73 22.84 -43.16
CA LEU A 14 -21.44 22.36 -41.80
C LEU A 14 -19.92 22.42 -41.60
N ALA A 15 -19.45 23.50 -40.96
CA ALA A 15 -18.08 23.57 -40.49
C ALA A 15 -17.96 22.76 -39.19
N ILE A 16 -17.48 21.51 -39.31
CA ILE A 16 -17.13 20.68 -38.16
C ILE A 16 -15.77 21.19 -37.66
N ALA A 17 -15.78 22.06 -36.65
CA ALA A 17 -14.58 22.45 -35.94
C ALA A 17 -14.04 21.23 -35.18
N GLY A 18 -13.00 20.60 -35.74
CA GLY A 18 -12.30 19.50 -35.11
C GLY A 18 -11.62 19.97 -33.82
N VAL A 19 -12.16 19.53 -32.68
CA VAL A 19 -11.45 19.57 -31.40
C VAL A 19 -10.32 18.56 -31.47
N ALA A 20 -9.11 19.03 -31.76
CA ALA A 20 -7.89 18.27 -31.50
C ALA A 20 -7.76 18.13 -29.99
N SER A 21 -8.24 17.01 -29.45
CA SER A 21 -7.97 16.58 -28.09
C SER A 21 -6.46 16.30 -28.00
N LEU A 22 -5.72 17.31 -27.52
CA LEU A 22 -4.38 17.10 -26.96
C LEU A 22 -4.57 16.20 -25.73
N GLY A 23 -4.58 14.89 -25.96
CA GLY A 23 -4.45 13.91 -24.92
C GLY A 23 -3.17 14.24 -24.17
N ALA A 24 -3.31 14.67 -22.93
CA ALA A 24 -2.19 14.82 -22.03
C ALA A 24 -1.50 13.44 -21.93
N VAL A 25 -0.40 13.28 -22.66
CA VAL A 25 0.57 12.21 -22.41
C VAL A 25 1.16 12.52 -21.04
N THR A 26 0.51 12.02 -19.99
CA THR A 26 1.14 11.93 -18.69
C THR A 26 2.37 11.04 -18.87
N PRO A 27 3.56 11.50 -18.47
CA PRO A 27 4.73 10.65 -18.53
C PRO A 27 4.44 9.44 -17.63
N ALA A 28 4.47 8.24 -18.23
CA ALA A 28 4.51 6.99 -17.52
C ALA A 28 5.82 6.96 -16.71
N ALA A 29 5.80 7.59 -15.55
CA ALA A 29 6.90 7.55 -14.60
C ALA A 29 7.17 6.08 -14.31
N ALA A 30 8.31 5.61 -14.78
CA ALA A 30 8.83 4.26 -14.67
C ALA A 30 8.44 3.63 -13.32
N MET A 31 7.48 2.70 -13.35
CA MET A 31 6.78 2.12 -12.18
C MET A 31 7.65 1.17 -11.33
N PHE A 32 8.98 1.23 -11.43
CA PHE A 32 9.88 0.16 -10.96
C PHE A 32 10.38 0.31 -9.51
N ASP A 33 9.99 1.37 -8.79
CA ASP A 33 10.55 1.67 -7.46
C ASP A 33 9.51 2.09 -6.41
N ILE A 34 8.27 1.61 -6.54
CA ILE A 34 7.15 2.19 -5.81
C ILE A 34 7.05 1.71 -4.36
N CYS A 35 7.51 0.51 -4.02
CA CYS A 35 7.34 -0.04 -2.66
C CYS A 35 8.68 -0.58 -2.11
N LYS A 36 9.74 0.22 -2.23
CA LYS A 36 11.09 -0.11 -1.73
C LYS A 36 11.47 0.73 -0.52
N LYS A 37 12.44 0.24 0.27
CA LYS A 37 12.95 0.89 1.48
C LYS A 37 11.84 1.24 2.49
N VAL A 38 10.83 0.39 2.60
CA VAL A 38 9.71 0.57 3.52
C VAL A 38 10.17 0.30 4.94
N HIS A 39 9.86 1.20 5.86
CA HIS A 39 10.18 1.09 7.28
C HIS A 39 9.03 0.44 8.04
N ILE A 40 9.30 -0.67 8.72
CA ILE A 40 8.31 -1.39 9.50
C ILE A 40 8.73 -1.33 10.95
N THR A 41 7.86 -0.81 11.80
CA THR A 41 8.11 -0.65 13.23
C THR A 41 7.07 -1.39 14.06
N VAL A 42 7.55 -2.16 15.02
CA VAL A 42 6.74 -2.99 15.91
C VAL A 42 7.03 -2.59 17.35
N LYS A 43 6.02 -2.08 18.06
CA LYS A 43 6.13 -1.69 19.47
C LYS A 43 5.31 -2.64 20.35
N ASN A 44 5.89 -3.12 21.44
CA ASN A 44 5.22 -4.01 22.38
C ASN A 44 4.80 -3.29 23.67
N ASN A 45 3.50 -3.07 23.88
CA ASN A 45 2.94 -2.51 25.12
C ASN A 45 2.10 -3.51 25.92
N THR A 46 2.18 -4.83 25.66
CA THR A 46 1.27 -5.86 26.22
C THR A 46 1.51 -6.24 27.69
N GLY A 47 2.45 -5.58 28.37
CA GLY A 47 2.91 -5.97 29.71
C GLY A 47 3.76 -7.25 29.78
N GLN A 48 3.98 -7.97 28.67
CA GLN A 48 4.77 -9.20 28.62
C GLN A 48 5.68 -9.19 27.37
N PRO A 49 6.80 -9.94 27.35
CA PRO A 49 7.61 -10.06 26.15
C PRO A 49 6.88 -10.87 25.06
N ILE A 50 7.13 -10.52 23.81
CA ILE A 50 6.65 -11.26 22.63
C ILE A 50 7.84 -11.74 21.81
N GLN A 51 7.68 -12.84 21.08
CA GLN A 51 8.65 -13.31 20.09
C GLN A 51 8.06 -13.16 18.69
N LEU A 52 8.53 -12.18 17.93
CA LEU A 52 8.27 -12.11 16.50
C LEU A 52 9.08 -13.18 15.79
N TYR A 53 8.51 -13.78 14.75
CA TYR A 53 9.22 -14.76 13.94
C TYR A 53 8.88 -14.68 12.45
N ASP A 54 7.85 -13.93 12.05
CA ASP A 54 7.50 -13.75 10.64
C ASP A 54 6.85 -12.39 10.39
N LEU A 55 6.92 -11.93 9.14
CA LEU A 55 6.34 -10.68 8.67
C LEU A 55 5.68 -10.94 7.31
N ASP A 56 4.36 -10.78 7.27
CA ASP A 56 3.57 -10.88 6.06
C ASP A 56 3.08 -9.51 5.61
N TYR A 57 2.69 -9.39 4.36
CA TYR A 57 1.96 -8.24 3.86
C TYR A 57 0.90 -8.65 2.86
N ARG A 58 -0.23 -7.96 2.91
CA ARG A 58 -1.34 -8.16 1.98
C ARG A 58 -1.37 -7.01 1.00
N ASP A 59 -1.07 -7.31 -0.25
CA ASP A 59 -1.26 -6.39 -1.37
C ASP A 59 -2.71 -6.46 -1.82
N LEU A 60 -3.46 -5.38 -1.60
CA LEU A 60 -4.87 -5.30 -1.97
C LEU A 60 -5.08 -4.98 -3.45
N GLY A 61 -4.05 -4.51 -4.16
CA GLY A 61 -4.13 -4.26 -5.60
C GLY A 61 -4.11 -5.54 -6.40
N SER A 62 -3.29 -6.52 -6.01
CA SER A 62 -3.26 -7.86 -6.63
C SER A 62 -4.02 -8.92 -5.82
N ASN A 63 -4.56 -8.56 -4.66
CA ASN A 63 -5.22 -9.45 -3.71
C ASN A 63 -4.35 -10.68 -3.32
N ARG A 64 -3.06 -10.46 -3.05
CA ARG A 64 -2.06 -11.50 -2.75
C ARG A 64 -1.41 -11.31 -1.38
N TRP A 65 -1.24 -12.42 -0.66
CA TRP A 65 -0.40 -12.49 0.53
C TRP A 65 1.04 -12.77 0.09
N ARG A 66 1.98 -12.09 0.73
CA ARG A 66 3.41 -12.29 0.55
C ARG A 66 4.07 -12.26 1.92
N SER A 67 5.22 -12.92 2.05
CA SER A 67 5.92 -13.08 3.31
C SER A 67 7.38 -12.64 3.17
N GLU A 68 7.88 -11.93 4.17
CA GLU A 68 9.26 -11.54 4.37
C GLU A 68 9.80 -12.28 5.59
N ASN A 69 10.68 -13.25 5.36
CA ASN A 69 11.25 -13.99 6.47
C ASN A 69 12.08 -13.05 7.37
N ILE A 70 11.90 -13.16 8.68
CA ILE A 70 12.68 -12.42 9.68
C ILE A 70 13.29 -13.39 10.68
N SER A 71 14.45 -13.04 11.21
CA SER A 71 15.03 -13.80 12.33
C SER A 71 14.11 -13.69 13.55
N ASN A 72 13.96 -14.79 14.29
CA ASN A 72 13.27 -14.79 15.59
C ASN A 72 13.80 -13.65 16.46
N ARG A 73 12.90 -12.79 16.94
CA ARG A 73 13.24 -11.61 17.73
C ARG A 73 12.33 -11.50 18.93
N VAL A 74 12.92 -11.48 20.12
CA VAL A 74 12.19 -11.15 21.35
C VAL A 74 12.11 -9.63 21.49
N ILE A 75 10.91 -9.13 21.73
CA ILE A 75 10.64 -7.72 22.05
C ILE A 75 10.09 -7.67 23.47
N ALA A 76 10.89 -7.14 24.39
CA ALA A 76 10.47 -6.92 25.77
C ALA A 76 9.28 -5.92 25.84
N HIS A 77 8.58 -5.89 26.98
CA HIS A 77 7.59 -4.86 27.23
C HIS A 77 8.23 -3.47 27.14
N GLY A 78 7.55 -2.52 26.49
CA GLY A 78 8.06 -1.18 26.16
C GLY A 78 9.04 -1.14 24.99
N GLY A 79 9.55 -2.31 24.57
CA GLY A 79 10.52 -2.45 23.50
C GLY A 79 9.95 -2.16 22.11
N THR A 80 10.85 -1.83 21.19
CA THR A 80 10.54 -1.58 19.78
C THR A 80 11.51 -2.34 18.89
N TYR A 81 11.00 -2.92 17.80
CA TYR A 81 11.78 -3.49 16.71
C TYR A 81 11.48 -2.74 15.42
N SER A 82 12.51 -2.43 14.65
CA SER A 82 12.36 -1.78 13.36
C SER A 82 13.16 -2.52 12.30
N VAL A 83 12.59 -2.64 11.11
CA VAL A 83 13.23 -3.27 9.95
C VAL A 83 12.87 -2.51 8.68
N THR A 84 13.81 -2.47 7.73
CA THR A 84 13.56 -1.97 6.39
C THR A 84 13.45 -3.12 5.41
N ARG A 85 12.41 -3.11 4.58
CA ARG A 85 12.13 -4.13 3.56
C ARG A 85 11.73 -3.51 2.24
N ASN A 86 11.92 -4.27 1.16
CA ASN A 86 11.30 -3.98 -0.12
C ASN A 86 10.09 -4.89 -0.21
N LEU A 87 8.87 -4.36 -0.24
CA LEU A 87 7.69 -5.23 -0.39
C LEU A 87 7.49 -5.47 -1.88
N GLU A 88 8.21 -6.47 -2.39
CA GLU A 88 8.30 -6.75 -3.81
C GLU A 88 6.95 -7.12 -4.44
N GLY A 89 6.75 -6.68 -5.68
CA GLY A 89 5.51 -6.93 -6.41
C GLY A 89 4.31 -6.09 -5.96
N VAL A 90 4.50 -5.14 -5.03
CA VAL A 90 3.47 -4.14 -4.67
C VAL A 90 3.65 -2.90 -5.55
N ASN A 91 2.76 -2.73 -6.53
CA ASN A 91 2.81 -1.65 -7.50
C ASN A 91 1.84 -0.51 -7.11
N ASN A 92 2.27 0.36 -6.19
CA ASN A 92 1.47 1.50 -5.69
C ASN A 92 0.10 1.12 -5.10
N ALA A 93 -0.01 -0.06 -4.50
CA ALA A 93 -1.28 -0.59 -4.02
C ALA A 93 -1.47 -0.34 -2.52
N SER A 94 -2.73 -0.21 -2.10
CA SER A 94 -3.11 -0.29 -0.70
C SER A 94 -2.61 -1.60 -0.10
N THR A 95 -1.87 -1.51 0.98
CA THR A 95 -1.17 -2.63 1.60
C THR A 95 -1.23 -2.47 3.11
N PHE A 96 -1.26 -3.58 3.84
CA PHE A 96 -0.97 -3.60 5.27
C PHE A 96 0.04 -4.70 5.57
N VAL A 97 0.81 -4.50 6.63
CA VAL A 97 1.78 -5.46 7.15
C VAL A 97 1.15 -6.20 8.32
N ARG A 98 1.38 -7.51 8.38
CA ARG A 98 1.01 -8.40 9.47
C ARG A 98 2.28 -8.99 10.06
N VAL A 99 2.37 -9.03 11.38
CA VAL A 99 3.44 -9.79 12.05
C VAL A 99 2.86 -11.05 12.67
N GLN A 100 3.62 -12.13 12.58
CA GLN A 100 3.35 -13.34 13.35
C GLN A 100 4.24 -13.39 14.57
N PHE A 101 3.64 -13.78 15.70
CA PHE A 101 4.34 -13.79 16.96
C PHE A 101 3.85 -14.87 17.90
N ARG A 102 4.69 -15.17 18.90
CA ARG A 102 4.40 -16.08 20.00
C ARG A 102 4.38 -15.31 21.31
N LYS A 103 3.49 -15.75 22.20
CA LYS A 103 3.44 -15.27 23.59
C LYS A 103 4.18 -16.24 24.51
N LEU A 104 4.71 -15.69 25.60
CA LEU A 104 5.28 -16.48 26.68
C LEU A 104 4.16 -17.18 27.44
N LYS A 105 4.37 -18.44 27.82
CA LYS A 105 3.48 -19.16 28.75
C LYS A 105 3.87 -18.84 30.20
N SER A 106 2.99 -19.16 31.14
CA SER A 106 3.26 -19.01 32.58
C SER A 106 4.51 -19.75 33.06
N ASN A 107 4.91 -20.84 32.38
CA ASN A 107 6.11 -21.60 32.68
C ASN A 107 7.39 -21.05 32.00
N GLY A 108 7.37 -19.82 31.50
CA GLY A 108 8.53 -19.16 30.89
C GLY A 108 8.92 -19.66 29.49
N ARG A 109 8.19 -20.63 28.92
CA ARG A 109 8.45 -21.15 27.57
C ARG A 109 7.58 -20.44 26.53
N TRP A 110 8.13 -20.19 25.34
CA TRP A 110 7.34 -19.71 24.19
C TRP A 110 6.25 -20.72 23.80
N ASN A 111 5.07 -20.23 23.47
CA ASN A 111 4.02 -21.09 22.93
C ASN A 111 4.29 -21.40 21.44
N LEU A 112 4.94 -22.53 21.17
CA LEU A 112 5.26 -22.96 19.80
C LEU A 112 4.05 -23.51 19.03
N LEU A 113 2.98 -23.90 19.74
CA LEU A 113 1.78 -24.51 19.15
C LEU A 113 0.73 -23.49 18.74
N LYS A 114 0.93 -22.21 19.08
CA LYS A 114 -0.02 -21.14 18.80
C LYS A 114 0.69 -19.93 18.21
N THR A 115 0.13 -19.46 17.11
CA THR A 115 0.50 -18.21 16.46
C THR A 115 -0.56 -17.16 16.74
N TRP A 116 -0.09 -15.95 17.00
CA TRP A 116 -0.93 -14.77 17.00
C TRP A 116 -0.49 -13.83 15.88
N TYR A 117 -1.42 -12.98 15.45
CA TYR A 117 -1.22 -12.03 14.38
C TYR A 117 -1.54 -10.62 14.87
N ALA A 118 -0.81 -9.62 14.37
CA ALA A 118 -1.17 -8.23 14.53
C ALA A 118 -0.86 -7.46 13.24
N ASP A 119 -1.79 -6.59 12.87
CA ASP A 119 -1.76 -5.89 11.61
C ASP A 119 -1.46 -4.41 11.83
N SER A 120 -0.80 -3.79 10.86
CA SER A 120 -0.70 -2.35 10.76
C SER A 120 -2.02 -1.77 10.25
N SER A 121 -2.14 -0.44 10.26
CA SER A 121 -3.13 0.21 9.39
C SER A 121 -2.83 -0.10 7.92
N THR A 122 -3.88 -0.03 7.10
CA THR A 122 -3.73 -0.08 5.63
C THR A 122 -3.31 1.29 5.11
N SER A 123 -2.34 1.30 4.20
CA SER A 123 -1.92 2.51 3.49
C SER A 123 -1.40 2.16 2.10
N VAL A 124 -1.44 3.11 1.18
CA VAL A 124 -0.81 2.94 -0.13
C VAL A 124 0.69 2.78 0.07
N CYS A 125 1.24 1.65 -0.39
CA CYS A 125 2.68 1.47 -0.27
C CYS A 125 3.42 2.41 -1.22
N ARG A 126 4.38 3.15 -0.66
CA ARG A 126 5.25 4.08 -1.36
C ARG A 126 6.70 3.86 -0.95
N LYS A 127 7.63 4.31 -1.78
CA LYS A 127 9.07 4.26 -1.50
C LYS A 127 9.36 5.03 -0.21
N GLY A 128 10.09 4.42 0.72
CA GLY A 128 10.35 5.03 2.03
C GLY A 128 9.12 5.11 2.95
N GLY A 129 8.00 4.50 2.56
CA GLY A 129 6.79 4.46 3.36
C GLY A 129 7.00 3.77 4.71
N SER A 130 6.07 3.98 5.64
CA SER A 130 6.17 3.43 6.99
C SER A 130 4.91 2.67 7.41
N TYR A 131 5.11 1.50 8.02
CA TYR A 131 4.07 0.71 8.68
C TYR A 131 4.39 0.58 10.16
N ARG A 132 3.39 0.82 11.00
CA ARG A 132 3.52 0.73 12.45
C ARG A 132 2.51 -0.25 13.03
N ILE A 133 3.01 -1.16 13.86
CA ILE A 133 2.23 -2.15 14.59
C ILE A 133 2.48 -1.91 16.08
N VAL A 134 1.40 -1.77 16.84
CA VAL A 134 1.48 -1.56 18.30
C VAL A 134 0.67 -2.63 18.97
N PHE A 135 1.36 -3.52 19.69
CA PHE A 135 0.69 -4.45 20.58
C PHE A 135 0.26 -3.73 21.84
N ARG A 136 -0.98 -3.94 22.25
CA ARG A 136 -1.57 -3.39 23.47
C ARG A 136 -1.99 -4.53 24.36
#